data_AF-A0A1I5YWK7-F1
#
_entry.id   AF-A0A1I5YWK7-F1
#
_cell.length_a   1.000
_cell.length_b   1.000
_cell.length_c   1.000
_cell.angle_alpha   90.00
_cell.angle_beta   90.00
_cell.angle_gamma   90.00
#
_symmetry.space_group_name_H-M   'P 1'
#
loop_
_entity.id
_entity.type
_entity.pdbx_description
1 polymer ?
#
loop_
_entity_poly.entity_id
_entity_poly.type
_entity_poly.pdbx_seq_one_letter_code
_entity_poly.pdbx_strand_id
1 'polypeptide(L)'
;MVSSFSGWAVIDLKDGRDPEEFTLALADAHNSTLDVVSEGSRVFIFADFGVTLSSVVGDLLPAWGVRAITASDFDEHGVINEILGPDGTTVHVASIDEKGDGLPSNDTAESRRAAAALFDVKPSVLDEVSETWDEEGAEPSVLGVPYLRWWTALGAPWPHPFESTTVEPRTKPNS
;
A
#
# COMPACT_ATOMS: atom_id res chain seq x y z
N MET A 1 15.38 17.42 -11.89
CA MET A 1 14.29 16.44 -11.71
C MET A 1 14.33 16.03 -10.26
N VAL A 2 13.25 16.30 -9.53
CA VAL A 2 13.08 15.75 -8.19
C VAL A 2 12.48 14.37 -8.45
N SER A 3 13.27 13.32 -8.28
CA SER A 3 12.72 11.97 -8.31
C SER A 3 11.86 11.83 -7.06
N SER A 4 10.56 11.58 -7.22
CA SER A 4 9.61 11.49 -6.11
C SER A 4 9.33 10.04 -5.81
N PHE A 5 10.26 9.39 -5.11
CA PHE A 5 9.94 8.11 -4.50
C PHE A 5 8.81 8.31 -3.51
N SER A 6 7.84 7.41 -3.45
CA SER A 6 6.76 7.55 -2.48
C SER A 6 6.20 6.21 -2.03
N GLY A 7 5.63 6.24 -0.83
CA GLY A 7 4.95 5.11 -0.23
C GLY A 7 3.46 5.41 -0.04
N TRP A 8 2.63 4.42 -0.32
CA TRP A 8 1.20 4.45 0.01
C TRP A 8 0.84 3.23 0.83
N ALA A 9 -0.10 3.40 1.74
CA ALA A 9 -0.70 2.29 2.46
C ALA A 9 -2.18 2.51 2.72
N VAL A 10 -2.95 1.42 2.65
CA VAL A 10 -4.24 1.28 3.32
C VAL A 10 -4.13 0.17 4.34
N ILE A 11 -4.54 0.44 5.57
CA ILE A 11 -4.57 -0.53 6.64
C ILE A 11 -5.98 -0.61 7.19
N ASP A 12 -6.51 -1.83 7.29
CA ASP A 12 -7.72 -2.12 8.06
C ASP A 12 -7.31 -2.47 9.49
N LEU A 13 -7.68 -1.62 10.45
CA LEU A 13 -7.32 -1.80 11.85
C LEU A 13 -8.15 -2.90 12.52
N LYS A 14 -7.56 -3.52 13.55
CA LYS A 14 -8.26 -4.45 14.44
C LYS A 14 -9.33 -3.72 15.24
N ASP A 15 -10.39 -4.43 15.61
CA ASP A 15 -11.46 -3.89 16.47
C ASP A 15 -10.89 -3.26 17.75
N GLY A 16 -11.34 -2.05 18.06
CA GLY A 16 -10.92 -1.29 19.24
C GLY A 16 -9.57 -0.58 19.12
N ARG A 17 -8.90 -0.62 17.96
CA ARG A 17 -7.73 0.22 17.69
C ARG A 17 -8.15 1.61 17.23
N ASP A 18 -7.43 2.61 17.74
CA ASP A 18 -7.62 4.00 17.36
C ASP A 18 -6.75 4.36 16.14
N PRO A 19 -7.33 4.92 15.06
CA PRO A 19 -6.60 5.41 13.90
C PRO A 19 -5.51 6.44 14.21
N GLU A 20 -5.74 7.35 15.16
CA GLU A 20 -4.78 8.38 15.55
C GLU A 20 -3.58 7.74 16.27
N GLU A 21 -3.82 6.80 17.18
CA GLU A 21 -2.74 6.08 17.88
C GLU A 21 -1.89 5.25 16.92
N PHE A 22 -2.53 4.56 15.96
CA PHE A 22 -1.82 3.82 14.92
C PHE A 22 -0.96 4.76 14.07
N THR A 23 -1.54 5.89 13.64
CA THR A 23 -0.85 6.87 12.81
C THR A 23 0.39 7.46 13.50
N LEU A 24 0.30 7.74 14.81
CA LEU A 24 1.45 8.18 15.60
C LEU A 24 2.52 7.11 15.72
N ALA A 25 2.13 5.84 15.93
CA ALA A 25 3.08 4.73 15.96
C ALA A 25 3.80 4.54 14.61
N LEU A 26 3.07 4.72 13.51
CA LEU A 26 3.63 4.65 12.16
C LEU A 26 4.56 5.82 11.86
N ALA A 27 4.19 7.05 12.22
CA ALA A 27 5.03 8.23 12.01
C ALA A 27 6.36 8.12 12.78
N ASP A 28 6.32 7.59 14.00
CA ASP A 28 7.53 7.32 14.79
C ASP A 28 8.43 6.26 14.15
N ALA A 29 7.84 5.19 13.62
CA ALA A 29 8.57 4.07 13.06
C ALA A 29 9.15 4.39 11.67
N HIS A 30 8.39 5.11 10.84
CA HIS A 30 8.78 5.49 9.47
C HIS A 30 9.73 6.70 9.44
N ASN A 31 9.75 7.53 10.50
CA ASN A 31 10.63 8.69 10.62
C ASN A 31 10.52 9.69 9.44
N SER A 32 9.33 9.80 8.84
CA SER A 32 9.01 10.81 7.80
C SER A 32 7.60 11.35 8.01
N THR A 33 7.34 12.55 7.49
CA THR A 33 6.01 13.14 7.49
C THR A 33 5.04 12.27 6.72
N LEU A 34 3.85 12.07 7.29
CA LEU A 34 2.78 11.27 6.71
C LEU A 34 1.57 12.15 6.47
N ASP A 35 0.98 12.05 5.29
CA ASP A 35 -0.36 12.55 5.04
C ASP A 35 -1.36 11.43 5.25
N VAL A 36 -2.37 11.65 6.10
CA VAL A 36 -3.26 10.60 6.56
C VAL A 36 -4.73 10.99 6.40
N VAL A 37 -5.53 10.00 6.00
CA VAL A 37 -6.99 10.05 5.99
C VAL A 37 -7.51 8.79 6.69
N SER A 38 -8.52 8.93 7.54
CA SER A 38 -9.14 7.79 8.23
C SER A 38 -10.64 7.72 7.94
N GLU A 39 -11.11 6.52 7.59
CA GLU A 39 -12.53 6.22 7.36
C GLU A 39 -12.96 5.08 8.29
N GLY A 40 -13.47 5.43 9.46
CA GLY A 40 -13.77 4.45 10.51
C GLY A 40 -12.49 3.77 11.00
N SER A 41 -12.38 2.45 10.85
CA SER A 41 -11.18 1.67 11.22
C SER A 41 -10.16 1.53 10.08
N ARG A 42 -10.42 2.12 8.91
CA ARG A 42 -9.50 2.10 7.78
C ARG A 42 -8.65 3.36 7.76
N VAL A 43 -7.33 3.21 7.58
CA VAL A 43 -6.38 4.31 7.51
C VAL A 43 -5.66 4.30 6.17
N PHE A 44 -5.66 5.45 5.49
CA PHE A 44 -4.95 5.71 4.24
C PHE A 44 -3.75 6.59 4.55
N ILE A 45 -2.57 6.22 4.08
CA ILE A 45 -1.30 6.92 4.34
C ILE A 45 -0.55 7.18 3.05
N PHE A 46 -0.16 8.43 2.85
CA PHE A 46 0.83 8.82 1.86
C PHE A 46 2.11 9.28 2.58
N ALA A 47 3.26 8.80 2.10
CA ALA A 47 4.57 9.18 2.58
C ALA A 47 5.44 9.64 1.40
N ASP A 48 5.74 10.93 1.37
CA ASP A 48 6.71 11.48 0.43
C ASP A 48 8.10 10.92 0.77
N PHE A 49 8.83 10.41 -0.23
CA PHE A 49 10.10 9.69 -0.08
C PHE A 49 10.02 8.40 0.76
N GLY A 50 8.84 7.77 0.85
CA GLY A 50 8.55 6.64 1.76
C GLY A 50 8.67 5.23 1.19
N VAL A 51 9.72 4.89 0.42
CA VAL A 51 9.88 3.53 -0.16
C VAL A 51 9.98 2.41 0.87
N THR A 52 10.29 2.74 2.13
CA THR A 52 10.33 1.78 3.24
C THR A 52 8.98 1.55 3.90
N LEU A 53 7.93 2.27 3.48
CA LEU A 53 6.63 2.26 4.12
C LEU A 53 6.03 0.85 4.20
N SER A 54 6.12 0.04 3.13
CA SER A 54 5.64 -1.35 3.15
C SER A 54 6.23 -2.16 4.30
N SER A 55 7.55 -2.08 4.51
CA SER A 55 8.24 -2.83 5.57
C SER A 55 7.80 -2.36 6.95
N VAL A 56 7.67 -1.05 7.16
CA VAL A 56 7.25 -0.48 8.44
C VAL A 56 5.80 -0.86 8.75
N VAL A 57 4.92 -0.84 7.74
CA VAL A 57 3.54 -1.31 7.88
C VAL A 57 3.53 -2.80 8.22
N GLY A 58 4.33 -3.63 7.53
CA GLY A 58 4.48 -5.06 7.82
C GLY A 58 4.87 -5.33 9.28
N ASP A 59 5.81 -4.58 9.84
CA ASP A 59 6.24 -4.72 11.23
C ASP A 59 5.14 -4.33 12.25
N LEU A 60 4.32 -3.34 11.93
CA LEU A 60 3.25 -2.86 12.80
C LEU A 60 1.95 -3.66 12.67
N LEU A 61 1.67 -4.22 11.50
CA LEU A 61 0.40 -4.86 11.17
C LEU A 61 -0.01 -5.96 12.18
N PRO A 62 0.89 -6.86 12.66
CA PRO A 62 0.56 -7.85 13.68
C PRO A 62 -0.06 -7.29 14.96
N ALA A 63 0.34 -6.08 15.36
CA ALA A 63 -0.18 -5.45 16.57
C ALA A 63 -1.44 -4.63 16.30
N TRP A 64 -1.57 -4.07 15.09
CA TRP A 64 -2.51 -2.98 14.81
C TRP A 64 -3.64 -3.33 13.83
N GLY A 65 -3.39 -4.11 12.79
CA GLY A 65 -4.35 -4.33 11.72
C GLY A 65 -4.59 -5.80 11.37
N VAL A 66 -5.54 -6.02 10.46
CA VAL A 66 -5.93 -7.36 9.99
C VAL A 66 -5.46 -7.65 8.58
N ARG A 67 -5.20 -6.61 7.79
CA ARG A 67 -4.66 -6.66 6.43
C ARG A 67 -4.21 -5.27 6.02
N ALA A 68 -3.32 -5.20 5.05
CA ALA A 68 -2.95 -3.94 4.41
C ALA A 68 -2.76 -4.11 2.91
N ILE A 69 -2.92 -3.01 2.19
CA ILE A 69 -2.45 -2.85 0.82
C ILE A 69 -1.37 -1.77 0.89
N THR A 70 -0.19 -2.03 0.33
CA THR A 70 0.88 -1.05 0.28
C THR A 70 1.38 -0.91 -1.15
N ALA A 71 1.91 0.27 -1.48
CA ALA A 71 2.60 0.52 -2.72
C ALA A 71 3.90 1.28 -2.43
N SER A 72 4.97 0.90 -3.11
CA SER A 72 6.24 1.63 -3.15
C SER A 72 6.52 2.01 -4.60
N ASP A 73 6.58 3.31 -4.90
CA ASP A 73 6.85 3.84 -6.23
C ASP A 73 8.28 4.35 -6.29
N PHE A 74 8.97 3.84 -7.29
CA PHE A 74 10.35 4.12 -7.60
C PHE A 74 10.47 5.07 -8.79
N ASP A 75 9.46 5.90 -9.03
CA ASP A 75 9.38 6.91 -10.09
C ASP A 75 9.45 6.23 -11.47
N GLU A 76 10.39 6.63 -12.33
CA GLU A 76 10.59 6.00 -13.65
C GLU A 76 10.96 4.51 -13.57
N HIS A 77 11.36 4.00 -12.40
CA HIS A 77 11.78 2.60 -12.22
C HIS A 77 10.65 1.63 -11.89
N GLY A 78 9.42 2.13 -11.66
CA GLY A 78 8.22 1.32 -11.50
C GLY A 78 7.70 1.23 -10.07
N VAL A 79 6.70 0.37 -9.85
CA VAL A 79 5.93 0.30 -8.60
C VAL A 79 5.86 -1.13 -8.08
N ILE A 80 5.90 -1.29 -6.76
CA ILE A 80 5.67 -2.57 -6.08
C ILE A 80 4.41 -2.43 -5.24
N ASN A 81 3.36 -3.17 -5.57
CA ASN A 81 2.16 -3.32 -4.76
C ASN A 81 2.22 -4.61 -3.96
N GLU A 82 1.93 -4.51 -2.68
CA GLU A 82 1.92 -5.66 -1.78
C GLU A 82 0.60 -5.72 -1.04
N ILE A 83 0.11 -6.94 -0.85
CA ILE A 83 -1.05 -7.22 -0.03
C ILE A 83 -0.54 -8.00 1.18
N LEU A 84 -0.68 -7.40 2.34
CA LEU A 84 -0.15 -7.94 3.60
C LEU A 84 -1.28 -8.60 4.39
N GLY A 85 -0.98 -9.79 4.91
CA GLY A 85 -1.85 -10.53 5.84
C GLY A 85 -1.75 -9.99 7.28
N PRO A 86 -2.58 -10.51 8.21
CA PRO A 86 -2.62 -10.03 9.59
C PRO A 86 -1.32 -10.23 10.39
N ASP A 87 -0.41 -11.06 9.90
CA ASP A 87 0.92 -11.29 10.49
C ASP A 87 2.01 -10.41 9.86
N GLY A 88 1.63 -9.44 9.02
CA GLY A 88 2.57 -8.55 8.34
C GLY A 88 3.27 -9.19 7.14
N THR A 89 2.99 -10.46 6.83
CA THR A 89 3.62 -11.14 5.70
C THR A 89 2.92 -10.82 4.39
N THR A 90 3.71 -10.74 3.33
CA THR A 90 3.20 -10.49 1.99
C THR A 90 2.50 -11.72 1.44
N VAL A 91 1.20 -11.58 1.17
CA VAL A 91 0.32 -12.62 0.60
C VAL A 91 0.30 -12.57 -0.91
N HIS A 92 0.43 -11.38 -1.48
CA HIS A 92 0.47 -11.16 -2.91
C HIS A 92 1.33 -9.95 -3.23
N VAL A 93 2.08 -10.03 -4.33
CA VAL A 93 2.85 -8.92 -4.88
C VAL A 93 2.48 -8.77 -6.33
N ALA A 94 2.19 -7.55 -6.74
CA ALA A 94 2.14 -7.14 -8.12
C ALA A 94 3.14 -6.00 -8.29
N SER A 95 4.18 -6.23 -9.09
CA SER A 95 5.27 -5.29 -9.29
C SER A 95 5.50 -5.06 -10.77
N ILE A 96 5.85 -3.84 -11.10
CA ILE A 96 6.31 -3.48 -12.43
C ILE A 96 7.69 -2.84 -12.31
N ASP A 97 8.58 -3.27 -13.19
CA ASP A 97 9.91 -2.74 -13.43
C ASP A 97 9.94 -2.18 -14.86
N GLU A 98 10.48 -0.98 -15.06
CA GLU A 98 10.69 -0.37 -16.39
C GLU A 98 11.48 -1.28 -17.35
N LYS A 99 12.30 -2.17 -16.80
CA LYS A 99 13.17 -3.14 -17.48
C LYS A 99 12.61 -4.56 -17.45
N GLY A 100 11.51 -4.79 -16.74
CA GLY A 100 10.92 -6.10 -16.50
C GLY A 100 9.78 -6.37 -17.48
N ASP A 101 9.93 -7.38 -18.33
CA ASP A 101 8.82 -7.89 -19.12
C ASP A 101 7.85 -8.66 -18.20
N GLY A 102 6.74 -8.02 -17.81
CA GLY A 102 5.57 -8.68 -17.21
C GLY A 102 5.48 -8.71 -15.68
N LEU A 103 4.44 -9.37 -15.18
CA LEU A 103 4.15 -9.54 -13.75
C LEU A 103 5.23 -10.35 -13.01
N PRO A 104 5.45 -10.11 -11.71
CA PRO A 104 6.47 -10.81 -10.97
C PRO A 104 6.07 -12.28 -10.77
N SER A 105 7.05 -13.18 -10.65
CA SER A 105 6.81 -14.64 -10.54
C SER A 105 5.91 -15.09 -9.37
N ASN A 106 5.68 -14.21 -8.41
CA ASN A 106 4.80 -14.41 -7.26
C ASN A 106 3.36 -13.90 -7.47
N ASP A 107 3.06 -13.20 -8.56
CA ASP A 107 1.67 -13.01 -9.02
C ASP A 107 1.14 -14.31 -9.62
N THR A 108 0.50 -15.11 -8.77
CA THR A 108 -0.10 -16.39 -9.14
C THR A 108 -1.59 -16.38 -8.82
N ALA A 109 -2.37 -17.20 -9.54
CA ALA A 109 -3.78 -17.40 -9.23
C ALA A 109 -4.03 -17.85 -7.77
N GLU A 110 -3.05 -18.52 -7.13
CA GLU A 110 -3.13 -18.85 -5.70
C GLU A 110 -2.98 -17.60 -4.82
N SER A 111 -1.94 -16.79 -5.06
CA SER A 111 -1.72 -15.53 -4.32
C SER A 111 -2.91 -14.56 -4.47
N ARG A 112 -3.48 -14.46 -5.68
CA ARG A 112 -4.67 -13.62 -5.95
C ARG A 112 -5.89 -14.11 -5.20
N ARG A 113 -6.13 -15.44 -5.13
CA ARG A 113 -7.21 -15.99 -4.30
C ARG A 113 -7.01 -15.70 -2.82
N ALA A 114 -5.78 -15.83 -2.32
CA ALA A 114 -5.46 -15.54 -0.93
C ALA A 114 -5.69 -14.05 -0.59
N ALA A 115 -5.22 -13.15 -1.45
CA ALA A 115 -5.48 -11.72 -1.36
C ALA A 115 -6.98 -11.39 -1.41
N ALA A 116 -7.71 -11.93 -2.38
CA ALA A 116 -9.14 -11.70 -2.50
C ALA A 116 -9.92 -12.19 -1.27
N ALA A 117 -9.53 -13.33 -0.70
CA ALA A 117 -10.11 -13.86 0.53
C ALA A 117 -9.84 -12.95 1.74
N LEU A 118 -8.66 -12.32 1.82
CA LEU A 118 -8.37 -11.34 2.87
C LEU A 118 -9.35 -10.16 2.82
N PHE A 119 -9.77 -9.72 1.61
CA PHE A 119 -10.62 -8.55 1.39
C PHE A 119 -12.11 -8.85 1.22
N ASP A 120 -12.51 -10.13 1.29
CA ASP A 120 -13.88 -10.60 1.00
C ASP A 120 -14.37 -10.19 -0.40
N VAL A 121 -13.48 -10.28 -1.40
CA VAL A 121 -13.79 -10.00 -2.81
C VAL A 121 -13.66 -11.25 -3.66
N LYS A 122 -14.26 -11.25 -4.86
CA LYS A 122 -14.17 -12.38 -5.79
C LYS A 122 -12.77 -12.42 -6.42
N PRO A 123 -12.05 -13.55 -6.43
CA PRO A 123 -10.70 -13.62 -7.02
C PRO A 123 -10.60 -13.15 -8.48
N SER A 124 -11.67 -13.32 -9.27
CA SER A 124 -11.70 -12.93 -10.69
C SER A 124 -11.46 -11.43 -10.90
N VAL A 125 -11.77 -10.58 -9.91
CA VAL A 125 -11.48 -9.13 -10.03
C VAL A 125 -9.98 -8.87 -10.05
N LEU A 126 -9.20 -9.69 -9.36
CA LEU A 126 -7.73 -9.57 -9.35
C LEU A 126 -7.12 -10.24 -10.57
N ASP A 127 -7.74 -11.31 -11.09
CA ASP A 127 -7.35 -11.89 -12.38
C ASP A 127 -7.49 -10.84 -13.51
N GLU A 128 -8.62 -10.12 -13.58
CA GLU A 128 -8.86 -9.06 -14.56
C GLU A 128 -7.84 -7.92 -14.45
N VAL A 129 -7.50 -7.50 -13.23
CA VAL A 129 -6.49 -6.45 -13.02
C VAL A 129 -5.10 -6.94 -13.44
N SER A 130 -4.68 -8.15 -13.07
CA SER A 130 -3.41 -8.73 -13.52
C SER A 130 -3.34 -8.84 -15.05
N GLU A 131 -4.39 -9.36 -15.70
CA GLU A 131 -4.43 -9.50 -17.16
C GLU A 131 -4.30 -8.13 -17.85
N THR A 132 -5.04 -7.13 -17.37
CA THR A 132 -4.93 -5.77 -17.91
C THR A 132 -3.52 -5.20 -17.71
N TRP A 133 -2.88 -5.49 -16.56
CA TRP A 133 -1.55 -4.99 -16.26
C TRP A 133 -0.45 -5.66 -17.09
N ASP A 134 -0.61 -6.95 -17.41
CA ASP A 134 0.28 -7.69 -18.31
C ASP A 134 0.19 -7.19 -19.77
N GLU A 135 -1.01 -6.78 -20.21
CA GLU A 135 -1.23 -6.21 -21.54
C GLU A 135 -0.70 -4.76 -21.68
N GLU A 136 -0.94 -3.92 -20.66
CA GLU A 136 -0.55 -2.50 -20.69
C GLU A 136 0.95 -2.30 -20.40
N GLY A 137 1.59 -3.25 -19.70
CA GLY A 137 2.98 -3.18 -19.30
C GLY A 137 3.27 -2.05 -18.29
N ALA A 138 4.55 -1.70 -18.15
CA ALA A 138 4.97 -0.57 -17.34
C ALA A 138 4.56 0.75 -17.99
N GLU A 139 3.32 1.21 -17.81
CA GLU A 139 2.99 2.57 -18.23
C GLU A 139 3.93 3.56 -17.53
N PRO A 140 4.76 4.32 -18.27
CA PRO A 140 5.74 5.19 -17.66
C PRO A 140 5.04 6.34 -16.94
N SER A 141 5.23 6.44 -15.62
CA SER A 141 5.16 7.70 -14.85
C SER A 141 3.83 8.48 -14.84
N VAL A 142 2.68 7.89 -15.18
CA VAL A 142 1.39 8.56 -14.94
C VAL A 142 0.93 8.27 -13.51
N LEU A 143 0.96 9.31 -12.68
CA LEU A 143 0.35 9.35 -11.35
C LEU A 143 -1.07 8.74 -11.38
N GLY A 144 -1.23 7.59 -10.70
CA GLY A 144 -2.51 7.18 -10.13
C GLY A 144 -3.50 6.40 -10.99
N VAL A 145 -3.11 5.46 -11.87
CA VAL A 145 -4.13 4.61 -12.53
C VAL A 145 -3.92 3.11 -12.36
N PRO A 146 -2.81 2.46 -12.77
CA PRO A 146 -2.80 1.00 -12.86
C PRO A 146 -2.79 0.31 -11.48
N TYR A 147 -1.93 0.77 -10.56
CA TYR A 147 -1.89 0.21 -9.21
C TYR A 147 -3.17 0.51 -8.41
N LEU A 148 -3.79 1.68 -8.60
CA LEU A 148 -5.07 2.00 -7.95
C LEU A 148 -6.23 1.07 -8.38
N ARG A 149 -6.10 0.37 -9.53
CA ARG A 149 -7.06 -0.66 -9.93
C ARG A 149 -7.06 -1.84 -8.95
N TRP A 150 -5.90 -2.26 -8.44
CA TRP A 150 -5.82 -3.29 -7.38
C TRP A 150 -6.53 -2.86 -6.12
N TRP A 151 -6.27 -1.63 -5.69
CA TRP A 151 -6.83 -1.07 -4.47
C TRP A 151 -8.35 -0.96 -4.57
N THR A 152 -8.84 -0.49 -5.72
CA THR A 152 -10.27 -0.44 -6.04
C THR A 152 -10.89 -1.84 -6.10
N ALA A 153 -10.22 -2.80 -6.74
CA ALA A 153 -10.67 -4.18 -6.86
C ALA A 153 -10.75 -4.91 -5.50
N LEU A 154 -9.90 -4.52 -4.55
CA LEU A 154 -9.92 -4.98 -3.16
C LEU A 154 -10.91 -4.19 -2.27
N GLY A 155 -11.70 -3.28 -2.85
CA GLY A 155 -12.69 -2.50 -2.12
C GLY A 155 -12.08 -1.42 -1.22
N ALA A 156 -10.87 -0.96 -1.53
CA ALA A 156 -10.15 0.11 -0.85
C ALA A 156 -9.71 1.20 -1.85
N PRO A 157 -10.66 1.80 -2.61
CA PRO A 157 -10.31 2.87 -3.53
C PRO A 157 -9.69 4.03 -2.76
N TRP A 158 -8.67 4.64 -3.35
CA TRP A 158 -8.01 5.79 -2.75
C TRP A 158 -9.00 6.97 -2.64
N PRO A 159 -9.07 7.69 -1.50
CA PRO A 159 -10.02 8.78 -1.33
C PRO A 159 -9.71 9.93 -2.30
N HIS A 160 -10.75 10.43 -2.99
CA HIS A 160 -10.67 11.62 -3.85
C HIS A 160 -10.33 12.89 -3.03
N PRO A 161 -9.73 13.90 -3.69
CA PRO A 161 -8.41 14.42 -3.32
C PRO A 161 -8.28 14.71 -1.83
N PHE A 162 -7.24 14.12 -1.21
CA PHE A 162 -6.78 14.31 0.18
C PHE A 162 -7.25 15.64 0.82
N GLU A 163 -8.39 15.62 1.52
CA GLU A 163 -8.64 16.57 2.63
C GLU A 163 -7.82 16.07 3.83
N SER A 164 -6.50 15.99 3.66
CA SER A 164 -5.61 15.26 4.54
C SER A 164 -5.32 15.98 5.84
N THR A 165 -4.98 15.18 6.85
CA THR A 165 -4.27 15.66 8.03
C THR A 165 -2.81 15.23 7.90
N THR A 166 -1.90 16.18 8.00
CA THR A 166 -0.45 15.91 8.01
C THR A 166 0.00 15.60 9.44
N VAL A 167 0.77 14.51 9.60
CA VAL A 167 1.35 14.08 10.88
C VAL A 167 2.87 14.05 10.75
N GLU A 168 3.54 14.81 11.62
CA GLU A 168 5.00 14.85 11.67
C GLU A 168 5.56 13.76 12.62
N PRO A 169 6.75 13.19 12.33
CA PRO A 169 7.43 12.26 13.24
C PRO A 169 7.71 12.91 14.59
N ARG A 170 7.58 12.16 15.69
CA ARG A 170 8.02 12.68 16.98
C ARG A 170 9.53 12.81 16.99
N THR A 171 10.02 14.03 17.25
CA THR A 171 11.43 14.25 17.53
C THR A 171 11.77 13.58 18.85
N LYS A 172 12.75 12.65 18.84
CA LYS A 172 13.28 12.11 20.09
C LYS A 172 13.82 13.27 20.92
N PRO A 173 13.42 13.42 22.20
CA PRO A 173 14.02 14.42 23.06
C PRO A 173 15.52 14.10 23.16
N ASN A 174 16.36 15.08 22.85
CA ASN A 174 17.80 15.00 23.08
C ASN A 174 17.99 14.65 24.56
N SER A 175 18.41 13.41 24.83
CA SER A 175 18.78 12.95 26.17
C SER A 175 20.17 13.45 26.53
#